data_AF-A0A5C7V198-F1
#
_entry.id   AF-A0A5C7V198-F1
#
_cell.length_a   1.000
_cell.length_b   1.000
_cell.length_c   1.000
_cell.angle_alpha   90.00
_cell.angle_beta   90.00
_cell.angle_gamma   90.00
#
_symmetry.space_group_name_H-M   'P 1'
#
loop_
_entity.id
_entity.type
_entity.pdbx_description
1 polymer ?
#
loop_
_entity_poly.entity_id
_entity_poly.type
_entity_poly.pdbx_seq_one_letter_code
_entity_poly.pdbx_strand_id
1 'polypeptide(L)'
;MSAVMNRRGFLHASSAVAGGLMLGFHVPGLAQGAAPVPELNAWVQIFPDERVVIRIARSEMGQGTLTGLAQLVAEELDCDWGRVATEYPTPGQNLARNRVWGSMSTGGSRGVRESHEYVRKGGALARALLIQAAANRWDVSVQACRTAAGWVEHGPSGRRLSYGQLAADAAQLAAPDTILLKDPKDWRLAGKPMKRLDTRAKLDGSQVYGMDLKLPGLLNAAIKDCPVFGGKLKSFDAAAISGRPGVKKVLRVGDSAVAVVADTWWRARSALEALPIVWDEGPNAKLSSADIAAQLKAGLDAPEAAVGTAQGDARAAIAGAARRVEAVYSYPYQNHATMEVMNATALFSPARDGGLPRCEVWTPTQNGDGALAATAEAAGLPPSQCEVYKLHLGGGFGRRGAVHDWVRQVVAIAKELPGTPVKL
;
A
#
# COMPACT_ATOMS: atom_id res chain seq x y z
N MET A 1 -38.25 47.74 5.96
CA MET A 1 -37.46 47.64 7.19
C MET A 1 -36.55 46.42 7.06
N SER A 2 -35.23 46.66 6.95
CA SER A 2 -34.21 45.62 6.75
C SER A 2 -33.84 45.01 8.10
N ALA A 3 -34.01 43.71 8.28
CA ALA A 3 -33.52 43.00 9.47
C ALA A 3 -32.03 42.69 9.27
N VAL A 4 -31.17 43.38 10.01
CA VAL A 4 -29.72 43.19 10.00
C VAL A 4 -29.40 41.87 10.71
N MET A 5 -28.89 40.90 9.95
CA MET A 5 -28.42 39.62 10.46
C MET A 5 -27.05 39.81 11.16
N ASN A 6 -27.01 39.65 12.47
CA ASN A 6 -25.79 39.72 13.27
C ASN A 6 -24.91 38.47 13.03
N ARG A 7 -23.58 38.67 12.91
CA ARG A 7 -22.53 37.63 12.80
C ARG A 7 -22.71 36.44 13.77
N ARG A 8 -23.28 36.66 14.96
CA ARG A 8 -23.55 35.62 15.96
C ARG A 8 -24.75 34.72 15.59
N GLY A 9 -25.73 35.25 14.85
CA GLY A 9 -26.86 34.47 14.31
C GLY A 9 -26.47 33.55 13.16
N PHE A 10 -25.49 33.95 12.33
CA PHE A 10 -24.94 33.11 11.26
C PHE A 10 -24.17 31.90 11.83
N LEU A 11 -23.44 32.08 12.93
CA LEU A 11 -22.70 31.01 13.60
C LEU A 11 -23.61 29.99 14.30
N HIS A 12 -24.77 30.41 14.82
CA HIS A 12 -25.74 29.48 15.42
C HIS A 12 -26.59 28.70 14.39
N ALA A 13 -26.82 29.24 13.19
CA ALA A 13 -27.46 28.48 12.11
C ALA A 13 -26.51 27.43 11.48
N SER A 14 -25.20 27.55 11.70
CA SER A 14 -24.18 26.65 11.18
C SER A 14 -23.91 25.42 12.07
N SER A 15 -24.39 25.43 13.32
CA SER A 15 -24.11 24.37 14.30
C SER A 15 -25.05 23.15 14.27
N ALA A 16 -26.06 23.15 13.39
CA ALA A 16 -27.00 22.02 13.24
C ALA A 16 -26.56 20.98 12.17
N VAL A 17 -25.43 21.20 11.49
CA VAL A 17 -24.81 20.22 10.58
C VAL A 17 -23.52 19.71 11.23
N ALA A 18 -23.67 18.90 12.27
CA ALA A 18 -22.56 18.17 12.88
C ALA A 18 -22.18 16.97 11.99
N GLY A 19 -21.49 17.25 10.88
CA GLY A 19 -20.75 16.28 10.08
C GLY A 19 -19.33 16.80 9.93
N GLY A 20 -18.37 16.12 10.54
CA GLY A 20 -16.99 16.57 10.69
C GLY A 20 -16.39 17.16 9.41
N LEU A 21 -16.01 18.43 9.48
CA LEU A 21 -15.17 19.09 8.48
C LEU A 21 -13.75 18.51 8.58
N MET A 22 -13.53 17.37 7.92
CA MET A 22 -12.20 16.90 7.57
C MET A 22 -11.66 17.87 6.51
N LEU A 23 -10.74 18.76 6.89
CA LEU A 23 -9.91 19.49 5.94
C LEU A 23 -9.03 18.46 5.20
N GLY A 24 -9.56 17.91 4.11
CA GLY A 24 -8.84 17.02 3.22
C GLY A 24 -7.75 17.82 2.50
N PHE A 25 -6.49 17.51 2.81
CA PHE A 25 -5.38 18.04 2.04
C PHE A 25 -5.43 17.47 0.62
N HIS A 26 -5.37 18.37 -0.36
CA HIS A 26 -5.35 18.05 -1.78
C HIS A 26 -4.07 17.26 -2.12
N VAL A 27 -4.23 15.97 -2.44
CA VAL A 27 -3.19 15.15 -3.07
C VAL A 27 -3.47 15.16 -4.58
N PRO A 28 -2.58 15.69 -5.42
CA PRO A 28 -2.75 15.63 -6.87
C PRO A 28 -2.84 14.17 -7.34
N GLY A 29 -3.93 13.81 -8.02
CA GLY A 29 -4.16 12.46 -8.57
C GLY A 29 -5.30 11.66 -7.91
N LEU A 30 -5.86 12.14 -6.80
CA LEU A 30 -7.12 11.63 -6.25
C LEU A 30 -8.22 12.68 -6.48
N ALA A 31 -9.19 12.37 -7.32
CA ALA A 31 -10.31 13.25 -7.61
C ALA A 31 -11.10 13.55 -6.32
N GLN A 32 -11.20 14.82 -5.92
CA GLN A 32 -12.19 15.30 -4.95
C GLN A 32 -13.19 16.21 -5.67
N GLY A 33 -14.49 16.01 -5.40
CA GLY A 33 -15.55 16.92 -5.84
C GLY A 33 -16.88 16.29 -6.25
N ALA A 34 -17.01 14.96 -6.29
CA ALA A 34 -18.30 14.31 -6.51
C ALA A 34 -18.90 13.87 -5.16
N ALA A 35 -20.24 13.87 -5.06
CA ALA A 35 -20.93 13.15 -4.00
C ALA A 35 -20.38 11.72 -3.92
N PRO A 36 -20.21 11.12 -2.73
CA PRO A 36 -19.65 9.79 -2.61
C PRO A 36 -20.52 8.82 -3.40
N VAL A 37 -19.97 8.27 -4.49
CA VAL A 37 -20.64 7.24 -5.28
C VAL A 37 -20.62 5.96 -4.44
N PRO A 38 -21.79 5.36 -4.12
CA PRO A 38 -21.84 4.15 -3.30
C PRO A 38 -20.98 3.03 -3.86
N GLU A 39 -20.28 2.31 -2.97
CA GLU A 39 -19.58 1.07 -3.34
C GLU A 39 -20.61 -0.04 -3.55
N LEU A 40 -20.46 -0.84 -4.62
CA LEU A 40 -21.24 -2.08 -4.76
C LEU A 40 -20.79 -3.12 -3.74
N ASN A 41 -19.48 -3.18 -3.53
CA ASN A 41 -18.82 -3.96 -2.49
C ASN A 41 -17.40 -3.42 -2.27
N ALA A 42 -16.62 -4.06 -1.39
CA ALA A 42 -15.26 -3.62 -1.09
C ALA A 42 -14.31 -3.56 -2.31
N TRP A 43 -14.59 -4.31 -3.38
CA TRP A 43 -13.72 -4.44 -4.56
C TRP A 43 -14.12 -3.56 -5.74
N VAL A 44 -15.42 -3.31 -5.93
CA VAL A 44 -15.94 -2.68 -7.16
C VAL A 44 -16.71 -1.40 -6.84
N GLN A 45 -16.30 -0.32 -7.52
CA GLN A 45 -17.05 0.93 -7.58
C GLN A 45 -17.34 1.27 -9.04
N ILE A 46 -18.58 1.64 -9.34
CA ILE A 46 -19.01 2.01 -10.70
C ILE A 46 -19.57 3.43 -10.65
N PHE A 47 -19.04 4.28 -11.51
CA PHE A 47 -19.41 5.69 -11.60
C PHE A 47 -20.53 5.91 -12.64
N PRO A 48 -21.31 7.00 -12.52
CA PRO A 48 -22.33 7.36 -13.52
C PRO A 48 -21.78 7.61 -14.94
N ASP A 49 -20.47 7.83 -15.09
CA ASP A 49 -19.78 7.97 -16.38
C ASP A 49 -19.26 6.62 -16.93
N GLU A 50 -19.76 5.51 -16.38
CA GLU A 50 -19.42 4.12 -16.69
C GLU A 50 -18.01 3.70 -16.30
N ARG A 51 -17.21 4.53 -15.61
CA ARG A 51 -15.90 4.09 -15.10
C ARG A 51 -16.08 3.02 -14.02
N VAL A 52 -15.28 1.97 -14.10
CA VAL A 52 -15.25 0.86 -13.14
C VAL A 52 -13.90 0.89 -12.41
N VAL A 53 -13.91 1.29 -11.14
CA VAL A 53 -12.72 1.28 -10.28
C VAL A 53 -12.67 -0.02 -9.50
N ILE A 54 -11.56 -0.73 -9.63
CA ILE A 54 -11.32 -2.02 -9.00
C ILE A 54 -10.22 -1.89 -7.94
N ARG A 55 -10.54 -2.24 -6.70
CA ARG A 55 -9.59 -2.17 -5.57
C ARG A 55 -8.75 -3.42 -5.47
N ILE A 56 -7.43 -3.27 -5.58
CA ILE A 56 -6.48 -4.38 -5.57
C ILE A 56 -5.54 -4.29 -4.38
N ALA A 57 -5.58 -5.28 -3.48
CA ALA A 57 -4.73 -5.31 -2.29
C ALA A 57 -3.23 -5.52 -2.58
N ARG A 58 -2.89 -6.18 -3.69
CA ARG A 58 -1.50 -6.58 -4.02
C ARG A 58 -0.76 -5.43 -4.70
N SER A 59 0.51 -5.24 -4.34
CA SER A 59 1.38 -4.20 -4.90
C SER A 59 1.88 -4.57 -6.30
N GLU A 60 1.95 -3.57 -7.19
CA GLU A 60 2.46 -3.73 -8.55
C GLU A 60 3.92 -3.26 -8.63
N MET A 61 4.79 -4.13 -9.15
CA MET A 61 6.25 -3.92 -9.18
C MET A 61 6.88 -4.29 -10.52
N GLY A 62 6.06 -4.48 -11.56
CA GLY A 62 6.48 -4.93 -12.89
C GLY A 62 5.87 -6.27 -13.28
N GLN A 63 5.44 -7.09 -12.32
CA GLN A 63 4.96 -8.45 -12.57
C GLN A 63 3.54 -8.55 -13.15
N GLY A 64 2.77 -7.45 -13.19
CA GLY A 64 1.44 -7.41 -13.80
C GLY A 64 0.31 -8.00 -12.94
N THR A 65 0.55 -8.23 -11.64
CA THR A 65 -0.46 -8.74 -10.71
C THR A 65 -1.66 -7.81 -10.63
N LEU A 66 -1.46 -6.49 -10.64
CA LEU A 66 -2.57 -5.53 -10.55
C LEU A 66 -3.50 -5.65 -11.76
N THR A 67 -2.94 -5.72 -12.97
CA THR A 67 -3.73 -5.93 -14.20
C THR A 67 -4.40 -7.32 -14.20
N GLY A 68 -3.68 -8.38 -13.83
CA GLY A 68 -4.24 -9.73 -13.82
C GLY A 68 -5.40 -9.90 -12.84
N LEU A 69 -5.31 -9.32 -11.64
CA LEU A 69 -6.42 -9.35 -10.68
C LEU A 69 -7.60 -8.49 -11.13
N ALA A 70 -7.35 -7.33 -11.75
CA ALA A 70 -8.39 -6.51 -12.35
C ALA A 70 -9.12 -7.25 -13.49
N GLN A 71 -8.40 -8.01 -14.33
CA GLN A 71 -9.02 -8.84 -15.37
C GLN A 71 -9.98 -9.87 -14.79
N LEU A 72 -9.62 -10.52 -13.67
CA LEU A 72 -10.49 -11.51 -13.03
C LEU A 72 -11.78 -10.90 -12.47
N VAL A 73 -11.69 -9.69 -11.91
CA VAL A 73 -12.87 -8.95 -11.44
C VAL A 73 -13.73 -8.52 -12.64
N ALA A 74 -13.11 -7.94 -13.67
CA ALA A 74 -13.81 -7.47 -14.87
C ALA A 74 -14.47 -8.61 -15.64
N GLU A 75 -13.82 -9.77 -15.71
CA GLU A 75 -14.36 -11.01 -16.26
C GLU A 75 -15.65 -11.39 -15.54
N GLU A 76 -15.63 -11.47 -14.21
CA GLU A 76 -16.83 -11.78 -13.45
C GLU A 76 -17.85 -10.65 -13.48
N LEU A 77 -17.46 -9.40 -13.68
CA LEU A 77 -18.40 -8.28 -13.73
C LEU A 77 -19.09 -8.14 -15.10
N ASP A 78 -18.55 -8.74 -16.16
CA ASP A 78 -18.97 -8.46 -17.56
C ASP A 78 -18.87 -6.98 -17.93
N CYS A 79 -17.89 -6.25 -17.39
CA CYS A 79 -17.66 -4.85 -17.75
C CYS A 79 -16.74 -4.69 -18.96
N ASP A 80 -16.86 -3.57 -19.66
CA ASP A 80 -15.92 -3.17 -20.70
C ASP A 80 -14.54 -2.90 -20.09
N TRP A 81 -13.51 -3.61 -20.56
CA TRP A 81 -12.11 -3.41 -20.14
C TRP A 81 -11.63 -1.96 -20.35
N GLY A 82 -12.11 -1.29 -21.39
CA GLY A 82 -11.78 0.11 -21.68
C GLY A 82 -12.26 1.11 -20.61
N ARG A 83 -13.15 0.68 -19.72
CA ARG A 83 -13.67 1.48 -18.60
C ARG A 83 -13.02 1.16 -17.26
N VAL A 84 -12.13 0.17 -17.21
CA VAL A 84 -11.52 -0.31 -15.97
C VAL A 84 -10.36 0.58 -15.55
N ALA A 85 -10.37 0.97 -14.28
CA ALA A 85 -9.25 1.56 -13.56
C ALA A 85 -9.03 0.81 -12.25
N THR A 86 -7.89 1.03 -11.62
CA THR A 86 -7.55 0.39 -10.33
C THR A 86 -7.18 1.40 -9.27
N GLU A 87 -7.48 1.05 -8.03
CA GLU A 87 -7.09 1.80 -6.85
C GLU A 87 -6.48 0.85 -5.80
N TYR A 88 -5.57 1.36 -4.97
CA TYR A 88 -5.13 0.66 -3.78
C TYR A 88 -6.08 0.97 -2.61
N PRO A 89 -6.74 -0.03 -2.00
CA PRO A 89 -7.29 0.17 -0.67
C PRO A 89 -6.14 0.42 0.32
N THR A 90 -6.40 1.15 1.39
CA THR A 90 -5.38 1.41 2.42
C THR A 90 -5.34 0.29 3.46
N PRO A 91 -4.19 0.00 4.09
CA PRO A 91 -4.12 -0.95 5.19
C PRO A 91 -4.98 -0.54 6.39
N GLY A 92 -5.15 0.76 6.67
CA GLY A 92 -6.04 1.25 7.72
C GLY A 92 -7.51 0.96 7.41
N GLN A 93 -7.97 1.22 6.19
CA GLN A 93 -9.31 0.81 5.72
C GLN A 93 -9.49 -0.70 5.83
N ASN A 94 -8.48 -1.49 5.44
CA ASN A 94 -8.54 -2.94 5.51
C ASN A 94 -8.71 -3.41 6.97
N LEU A 95 -7.91 -2.85 7.88
CA LEU A 95 -8.01 -3.16 9.31
C LEU A 95 -9.39 -2.80 9.87
N ALA A 96 -9.90 -1.60 9.57
CA ALA A 96 -11.19 -1.12 10.05
C ALA A 96 -12.38 -1.96 9.55
N ARG A 97 -12.23 -2.64 8.40
CA ARG A 97 -13.25 -3.49 7.77
C ARG A 97 -12.97 -4.98 7.99
N ASN A 98 -12.42 -5.35 9.14
CA ASN A 98 -12.12 -6.75 9.51
C ASN A 98 -11.31 -7.50 8.43
N ARG A 99 -10.36 -6.81 7.80
CA ARG A 99 -9.48 -7.32 6.76
C ARG A 99 -10.21 -7.85 5.53
N VAL A 100 -11.26 -7.16 5.07
CA VAL A 100 -12.08 -7.55 3.92
C VAL A 100 -11.28 -7.82 2.63
N TRP A 101 -10.14 -7.17 2.43
CA TRP A 101 -9.26 -7.40 1.27
C TRP A 101 -8.18 -8.47 1.53
N GLY A 102 -8.19 -9.11 2.68
CA GLY A 102 -7.23 -10.13 3.08
C GLY A 102 -5.85 -9.53 3.38
N SER A 103 -4.80 -10.26 3.02
CA SER A 103 -3.42 -9.82 3.19
C SER A 103 -3.03 -8.73 2.19
N MET A 104 -2.45 -7.64 2.69
CA MET A 104 -1.91 -6.53 1.90
C MET A 104 -0.43 -6.73 1.55
N SER A 105 0.07 -7.97 1.61
CA SER A 105 1.45 -8.35 1.33
C SER A 105 1.61 -8.93 -0.09
N THR A 106 2.74 -8.68 -0.75
CA THR A 106 3.06 -9.21 -2.08
C THR A 106 4.44 -9.83 -2.08
N GLY A 107 4.49 -11.16 -2.16
CA GLY A 107 5.73 -11.94 -2.21
C GLY A 107 5.49 -13.44 -2.42
N GLY A 108 6.53 -14.19 -2.76
CA GLY A 108 6.47 -15.65 -2.93
C GLY A 108 5.59 -16.14 -4.08
N SER A 109 5.36 -15.31 -5.10
CA SER A 109 4.45 -15.62 -6.23
C SER A 109 2.99 -15.86 -5.80
N ARG A 110 2.58 -15.28 -4.67
CA ARG A 110 1.25 -15.51 -4.06
C ARG A 110 0.17 -14.52 -4.52
N GLY A 111 0.56 -13.44 -5.21
CA GLY A 111 -0.35 -12.35 -5.61
C GLY A 111 -1.63 -12.84 -6.29
N VAL A 112 -1.50 -13.58 -7.40
CA VAL A 112 -2.67 -14.19 -8.08
C VAL A 112 -3.15 -15.44 -7.35
N ARG A 113 -2.23 -16.34 -6.95
CA ARG A 113 -2.54 -17.65 -6.35
C ARG A 113 -3.41 -17.58 -5.11
N GLU A 114 -3.23 -16.58 -4.26
CA GLU A 114 -4.03 -16.40 -3.04
C GLU A 114 -5.21 -15.45 -3.24
N SER A 115 -5.29 -14.76 -4.38
CA SER A 115 -6.27 -13.68 -4.56
C SER A 115 -7.33 -13.94 -5.60
N HIS A 116 -7.08 -14.86 -6.54
CA HIS A 116 -7.96 -15.08 -7.68
C HIS A 116 -9.40 -15.39 -7.28
N GLU A 117 -9.63 -16.13 -6.19
CA GLU A 117 -10.98 -16.54 -5.82
C GLU A 117 -11.80 -15.39 -5.23
N TYR A 118 -11.27 -14.67 -4.23
CA TYR A 118 -12.04 -13.63 -3.56
C TYR A 118 -12.29 -12.43 -4.47
N VAL A 119 -11.36 -12.07 -5.36
CA VAL A 119 -11.59 -10.97 -6.32
C VAL A 119 -12.67 -11.35 -7.34
N ARG A 120 -12.69 -12.62 -7.79
CA ARG A 120 -13.76 -13.13 -8.66
C ARG A 120 -15.12 -13.08 -7.98
N LYS A 121 -15.19 -13.48 -6.70
CA LYS A 121 -16.42 -13.35 -5.90
C LYS A 121 -16.87 -11.89 -5.81
N GLY A 122 -15.94 -10.95 -5.66
CA GLY A 122 -16.23 -9.51 -5.69
C GLY A 122 -16.85 -9.04 -7.02
N GLY A 123 -16.31 -9.47 -8.17
CA GLY A 123 -16.88 -9.15 -9.49
C GLY A 123 -18.25 -9.79 -9.72
N ALA A 124 -18.40 -11.07 -9.36
CA ALA A 124 -19.65 -11.81 -9.53
C ALA A 124 -20.77 -11.29 -8.63
N LEU A 125 -20.44 -10.88 -7.40
CA LEU A 125 -21.37 -10.22 -6.49
C LEU A 125 -21.87 -8.90 -7.09
N ALA A 126 -20.96 -8.05 -7.58
CA ALA A 126 -21.35 -6.79 -8.22
C ALA A 126 -22.26 -7.03 -9.45
N ARG A 127 -21.96 -8.03 -10.28
CA ARG A 127 -22.81 -8.44 -11.41
C ARG A 127 -24.22 -8.84 -10.95
N ALA A 128 -24.33 -9.65 -9.89
CA ALA A 128 -25.61 -10.10 -9.35
C ALA A 128 -26.46 -8.93 -8.82
N LEU A 129 -25.85 -7.99 -8.10
CA LEU A 129 -26.54 -6.80 -7.58
C LEU A 129 -27.05 -5.89 -8.72
N LEU A 130 -26.27 -5.72 -9.78
CA LEU A 130 -26.68 -4.95 -10.96
C LEU A 130 -27.85 -5.61 -11.69
N ILE A 131 -27.82 -6.94 -11.87
CA ILE A 131 -28.93 -7.70 -12.45
C ILE A 131 -30.20 -7.54 -11.60
N GLN A 132 -30.08 -7.66 -10.27
CA GLN A 132 -31.21 -7.50 -9.37
C GLN A 132 -31.78 -6.08 -9.41
N ALA A 133 -30.94 -5.05 -9.45
CA ALA A 133 -31.38 -3.66 -9.57
C ALA A 133 -32.15 -3.41 -10.88
N ALA A 134 -31.66 -3.95 -12.01
CA ALA A 134 -32.35 -3.84 -13.28
C ALA A 134 -33.69 -4.59 -13.30
N ALA A 135 -33.69 -5.82 -12.76
CA ALA A 135 -34.89 -6.64 -12.62
C ALA A 135 -35.97 -5.92 -11.79
N ASN A 136 -35.57 -5.29 -10.66
CA ASN A 136 -36.46 -4.49 -9.83
C ASN A 136 -37.04 -3.29 -10.59
N ARG A 137 -36.21 -2.54 -11.34
CA ARG A 137 -36.67 -1.39 -12.14
C ARG A 137 -37.65 -1.77 -13.24
N TRP A 138 -37.49 -2.97 -13.79
CA TRP A 138 -38.29 -3.46 -14.90
C TRP A 138 -39.49 -4.29 -14.48
N ASP A 139 -39.59 -4.63 -13.19
CA ASP A 139 -40.55 -5.57 -12.62
C ASP A 139 -40.53 -6.93 -13.36
N VAL A 140 -39.33 -7.53 -13.46
CA VAL A 140 -39.11 -8.81 -14.15
C VAL A 140 -38.26 -9.76 -13.30
N SER A 141 -38.24 -11.03 -13.69
CA SER A 141 -37.34 -12.03 -13.11
C SER A 141 -35.87 -11.77 -13.48
N VAL A 142 -34.95 -11.97 -12.51
CA VAL A 142 -33.50 -11.87 -12.74
C VAL A 142 -32.99 -12.86 -13.78
N GLN A 143 -33.66 -14.02 -13.95
CA GLN A 143 -33.33 -15.04 -14.95
C GLN A 143 -33.60 -14.56 -16.38
N ALA A 144 -34.46 -13.55 -16.56
CA ALA A 144 -34.71 -12.93 -17.86
C ALA A 144 -33.67 -11.85 -18.20
N CYS A 145 -32.74 -11.54 -17.30
CA CYS A 145 -31.70 -10.53 -17.47
C CYS A 145 -30.34 -11.17 -17.73
N ARG A 146 -29.52 -10.52 -18.56
CA ARG A 146 -28.13 -10.92 -18.85
C ARG A 146 -27.21 -9.70 -18.82
N THR A 147 -25.92 -9.93 -18.67
CA THR A 147 -24.90 -8.88 -18.68
C THR A 147 -24.01 -8.95 -19.90
N ALA A 148 -23.64 -7.80 -20.44
CA ALA A 148 -22.65 -7.70 -21.51
C ALA A 148 -22.01 -6.30 -21.54
N ALA A 149 -20.68 -6.25 -21.47
CA ALA A 149 -19.87 -5.05 -21.68
C ALA A 149 -20.35 -3.80 -20.92
N GLY A 150 -20.72 -3.94 -19.64
CA GLY A 150 -21.19 -2.82 -18.81
C GLY A 150 -22.69 -2.54 -18.89
N TRP A 151 -23.48 -3.44 -19.48
CA TRP A 151 -24.94 -3.33 -19.57
C TRP A 151 -25.63 -4.52 -18.92
N VAL A 152 -26.81 -4.27 -18.34
CA VAL A 152 -27.81 -5.30 -18.08
C VAL A 152 -28.87 -5.22 -19.17
N GLU A 153 -29.23 -6.36 -19.76
CA GLU A 153 -30.19 -6.49 -20.85
C GLU A 153 -31.33 -7.44 -20.45
N HIS A 154 -32.58 -7.02 -20.63
CA HIS A 154 -33.75 -7.89 -20.49
C HIS A 154 -34.01 -8.63 -21.80
N GLY A 155 -33.77 -9.94 -21.82
CA GLY A 155 -33.80 -10.75 -23.03
C GLY A 155 -35.10 -10.67 -23.83
N PRO A 156 -36.28 -10.90 -23.22
CA PRO A 156 -37.56 -10.88 -23.93
C PRO A 156 -37.92 -9.53 -24.58
N SER A 157 -37.56 -8.41 -23.94
CA SER A 157 -37.98 -7.07 -24.40
C SER A 157 -36.89 -6.29 -25.16
N GLY A 158 -35.63 -6.71 -25.07
CA GLY A 158 -34.48 -5.95 -25.59
C GLY A 158 -34.14 -4.67 -24.82
N ARG A 159 -34.87 -4.31 -23.75
CA ARG A 159 -34.53 -3.18 -22.87
C ARG A 159 -33.14 -3.35 -22.26
N ARG A 160 -32.41 -2.24 -22.11
CA ARG A 160 -31.07 -2.21 -21.50
C ARG A 160 -30.92 -1.04 -20.53
N LEU A 161 -30.16 -1.26 -19.47
CA LEU A 161 -29.70 -0.24 -18.53
C LEU A 161 -28.19 -0.39 -18.35
N SER A 162 -27.46 0.73 -18.32
CA SER A 162 -26.02 0.69 -18.10
C SER A 162 -25.69 0.44 -16.62
N TYR A 163 -24.48 -0.02 -16.34
CA TYR A 163 -24.04 -0.20 -14.96
C TYR A 163 -24.00 1.12 -14.19
N GLY A 164 -23.58 2.22 -14.82
CA GLY A 164 -23.60 3.55 -14.21
C GLY A 164 -25.01 4.00 -13.80
N GLN A 165 -26.04 3.65 -14.59
CA GLN A 165 -27.43 3.92 -14.26
C GLN A 165 -27.94 3.09 -13.07
N LEU A 166 -27.38 1.90 -12.85
CA LEU A 166 -27.84 0.92 -11.85
C LEU A 166 -27.04 0.97 -10.54
N ALA A 167 -25.83 1.52 -10.56
CA ALA A 167 -24.86 1.43 -9.46
C ALA A 167 -25.43 1.90 -8.11
N ALA A 168 -26.16 3.02 -8.09
CA ALA A 168 -26.74 3.57 -6.87
C ALA A 168 -27.79 2.64 -6.24
N ASP A 169 -28.70 2.10 -7.05
CA ASP A 169 -29.74 1.16 -6.60
C ASP A 169 -29.12 -0.16 -6.15
N ALA A 170 -28.16 -0.68 -6.92
CA ALA A 170 -27.49 -1.93 -6.65
C ALA A 170 -26.71 -1.90 -5.32
N ALA A 171 -26.13 -0.75 -4.96
CA ALA A 171 -25.41 -0.58 -3.69
C ALA A 171 -26.33 -0.57 -2.45
N GLN A 172 -27.65 -0.43 -2.61
CA GLN A 172 -28.62 -0.51 -1.51
C GLN A 172 -29.16 -1.93 -1.30
N LEU A 173 -28.87 -2.86 -2.21
CA LEU A 173 -29.38 -4.22 -2.14
C LEU A 173 -28.54 -5.07 -1.18
N ALA A 174 -29.20 -6.00 -0.48
CA ALA A 174 -28.50 -7.02 0.29
C ALA A 174 -27.73 -7.95 -0.65
N ALA A 175 -26.56 -8.41 -0.20
CA ALA A 175 -25.80 -9.42 -0.92
C ALA A 175 -26.61 -10.73 -0.99
N PRO A 176 -26.66 -11.41 -2.15
CA PRO A 176 -27.28 -12.73 -2.26
C PRO A 176 -26.49 -13.77 -1.45
N ASP A 177 -27.19 -14.79 -0.95
CA ASP A 177 -26.59 -15.86 -0.13
C ASP A 177 -25.55 -16.69 -0.90
N THR A 178 -25.72 -16.82 -2.22
CA THR A 178 -24.84 -17.62 -3.08
C THR A 178 -24.30 -16.76 -4.22
N ILE A 179 -22.97 -16.78 -4.38
CA ILE A 179 -22.26 -16.09 -5.45
C ILE A 179 -21.70 -17.14 -6.41
N LEU A 180 -22.24 -17.19 -7.63
CA LEU A 180 -21.78 -18.10 -8.68
C LEU A 180 -20.68 -17.47 -9.52
N LEU A 181 -19.54 -18.14 -9.59
CA LEU A 181 -18.41 -17.75 -10.43
C LEU A 181 -18.57 -18.35 -11.83
N LYS A 182 -18.07 -17.64 -12.85
CA LYS A 182 -18.01 -18.17 -14.22
C LYS A 182 -17.13 -19.42 -14.31
N ASP A 183 -17.42 -20.31 -15.25
CA ASP A 183 -16.48 -21.37 -15.60
C ASP A 183 -15.29 -20.75 -16.37
N PRO A 184 -14.03 -21.07 -16.05
CA PRO A 184 -12.87 -20.59 -16.80
C PRO A 184 -12.94 -20.84 -18.31
N LYS A 185 -13.68 -21.86 -18.77
CA LYS A 185 -13.89 -22.10 -20.21
C LYS A 185 -14.68 -20.99 -20.91
N ASP A 186 -15.49 -20.25 -20.15
CA ASP A 186 -16.37 -19.20 -20.66
C ASP A 186 -15.72 -17.81 -20.57
N TRP A 187 -14.48 -17.73 -20.07
CA TRP A 187 -13.76 -16.47 -19.90
C TRP A 187 -13.42 -15.81 -21.24
N ARG A 188 -13.61 -14.49 -21.29
CA ARG A 188 -13.39 -13.66 -22.49
C ARG A 188 -12.24 -12.66 -22.32
N LEU A 189 -12.00 -12.21 -21.09
CA LEU A 189 -10.97 -11.26 -20.67
C LEU A 189 -9.85 -11.95 -19.90
N ALA A 190 -10.19 -12.76 -18.90
CA ALA A 190 -9.19 -13.38 -18.03
C ALA A 190 -8.30 -14.36 -18.80
N GLY A 191 -6.98 -14.21 -18.66
CA GLY A 191 -5.99 -15.03 -19.37
C GLY A 191 -5.69 -14.58 -20.80
N LYS A 192 -6.29 -13.48 -21.27
CA LYS A 192 -5.98 -12.86 -22.56
C LYS A 192 -4.87 -11.78 -22.43
N PRO A 193 -4.10 -11.51 -23.50
CA PRO A 193 -3.03 -10.51 -23.48
C PRO A 193 -3.60 -9.08 -23.55
N MET A 194 -4.26 -8.64 -22.49
CA MET A 194 -4.81 -7.29 -22.40
C MET A 194 -3.69 -6.26 -22.19
N LYS A 195 -3.87 -5.05 -22.74
CA LYS A 195 -3.01 -3.91 -22.39
C LYS A 195 -3.07 -3.65 -20.89
N ARG A 196 -1.91 -3.48 -20.24
CA ARG A 196 -1.88 -3.24 -18.80
C ARG A 196 -2.40 -1.86 -18.47
N LEU A 197 -3.10 -1.77 -17.33
CA LEU A 197 -3.74 -0.54 -16.86
C LEU A 197 -2.71 0.53 -16.44
N ASP A 198 -1.49 0.11 -16.10
CA ASP A 198 -0.41 0.96 -15.58
C ASP A 198 0.64 1.32 -16.64
N THR A 199 0.52 0.84 -17.88
CA THR A 199 1.57 1.06 -18.91
C THR A 199 1.69 2.53 -19.32
N ARG A 200 0.58 3.20 -19.62
CA ARG A 200 0.61 4.56 -20.18
C ARG A 200 1.34 5.54 -19.26
N ALA A 201 0.93 5.60 -18.00
CA ALA A 201 1.49 6.53 -17.02
C ALA A 201 2.99 6.29 -16.77
N LYS A 202 3.46 5.05 -16.92
CA LYS A 202 4.89 4.71 -16.81
C LYS A 202 5.69 5.15 -18.04
N LEU A 203 5.08 5.16 -19.22
CA LEU A 203 5.76 5.54 -20.47
C LEU A 203 5.85 7.06 -20.65
N ASP A 204 4.84 7.81 -20.21
CA ASP A 204 4.82 9.27 -20.35
C ASP A 204 5.32 10.01 -19.09
N GLY A 205 5.73 9.28 -18.04
CA GLY A 205 6.26 9.83 -16.81
C GLY A 205 5.20 10.43 -15.87
N SER A 206 3.92 10.28 -16.15
CA SER A 206 2.84 10.75 -15.26
C SER A 206 2.59 9.86 -14.05
N GLN A 207 3.18 8.65 -14.01
CA GLN A 207 3.09 7.76 -12.86
C GLN A 207 3.84 8.35 -11.66
N VAL A 208 3.12 8.66 -10.60
CA VAL A 208 3.70 9.09 -9.31
C VAL A 208 4.23 7.88 -8.55
N TYR A 209 5.53 7.89 -8.23
CA TYR A 209 6.19 7.02 -7.27
C TYR A 209 6.42 7.76 -5.94
N GLY A 210 7.00 7.08 -4.94
CA GLY A 210 7.18 7.68 -3.60
C GLY A 210 8.05 8.93 -3.60
N MET A 211 9.10 8.95 -4.42
CA MET A 211 9.97 10.12 -4.58
C MET A 211 9.30 11.31 -5.25
N ASP A 212 8.30 11.08 -6.09
CA ASP A 212 7.61 12.12 -6.84
C ASP A 212 6.58 12.85 -5.98
N LEU A 213 6.06 12.19 -4.93
CA LEU A 213 4.98 12.72 -4.08
C LEU A 213 5.25 14.15 -3.62
N LYS A 214 4.33 15.07 -3.89
CA LYS A 214 4.37 16.43 -3.34
C LYS A 214 3.20 16.61 -2.40
N LEU A 215 3.46 17.23 -1.25
CA LEU A 215 2.44 17.66 -0.30
C LEU A 215 2.67 19.14 0.03
N PRO A 216 1.62 19.92 0.33
CA PRO A 216 1.78 21.28 0.81
C PRO A 216 2.70 21.33 2.04
N GLY A 217 3.69 22.22 2.03
CA GLY A 217 4.65 22.37 3.13
C GLY A 217 5.64 21.22 3.32
N LEU A 218 5.75 20.30 2.35
CA LEU A 218 6.65 19.14 2.41
C LEU A 218 8.12 19.55 2.64
N LEU A 219 8.70 19.03 3.74
CA LEU A 219 10.13 19.07 3.99
C LEU A 219 10.80 17.77 3.54
N ASN A 220 12.11 17.82 3.34
CA ASN A 220 12.92 16.68 2.91
C ASN A 220 13.96 16.38 3.98
N ALA A 221 14.08 15.11 4.35
CA ALA A 221 15.09 14.59 5.24
C ALA A 221 16.16 13.84 4.42
N ALA A 222 17.41 14.00 4.82
CA ALA A 222 18.48 13.09 4.47
C ALA A 222 18.96 12.42 5.75
N ILE A 223 19.23 11.11 5.71
CA ILE A 223 19.66 10.33 6.87
C ILE A 223 21.02 9.68 6.63
N LYS A 224 21.80 9.54 7.70
CA LYS A 224 23.00 8.71 7.76
C LYS A 224 22.91 7.80 8.97
N ASP A 225 23.08 6.51 8.74
CA ASP A 225 23.10 5.49 9.78
C ASP A 225 24.55 5.09 10.09
N CYS A 226 24.75 4.43 11.24
CA CYS A 226 26.03 3.83 11.59
C CYS A 226 26.42 2.82 10.50
N PRO A 227 27.66 2.86 9.96
CA PRO A 227 28.07 1.97 8.89
C PRO A 227 28.22 0.52 9.32
N VAL A 228 28.16 0.23 10.63
CA VAL A 228 28.32 -1.10 11.21
C VAL A 228 27.03 -1.56 11.85
N PHE A 229 26.53 -2.74 11.44
CA PHE A 229 25.33 -3.34 12.01
C PHE A 229 25.48 -3.59 13.52
N GLY A 230 24.53 -3.07 14.30
CA GLY A 230 24.55 -3.12 15.77
C GLY A 230 25.37 -2.00 16.43
N GLY A 231 26.04 -1.16 15.64
CA GLY A 231 26.65 0.08 16.11
C GLY A 231 25.62 1.16 16.45
N LYS A 232 26.09 2.24 17.06
CA LYS A 232 25.29 3.35 17.59
C LYS A 232 25.83 4.71 17.15
N LEU A 233 24.95 5.71 17.11
CA LEU A 233 25.34 7.11 17.06
C LEU A 233 25.86 7.52 18.43
N LYS A 234 27.15 7.82 18.55
CA LYS A 234 27.72 8.32 19.80
C LYS A 234 27.38 9.80 19.98
N SER A 235 27.75 10.63 19.00
CA SER A 235 27.49 12.08 19.02
C SER A 235 27.54 12.70 17.63
N PHE A 236 26.99 13.90 17.48
CA PHE A 236 27.11 14.73 16.28
C PHE A 236 27.11 16.21 16.67
N ASP A 237 27.72 17.07 15.85
CA ASP A 237 27.71 18.52 16.05
C ASP A 237 26.70 19.21 15.14
N ALA A 238 25.47 19.37 15.64
CA ALA A 238 24.41 20.06 14.91
C ALA A 238 24.72 21.54 14.65
N ALA A 239 25.46 22.21 15.55
CA ALA A 239 25.70 23.65 15.47
C ALA A 239 26.56 23.99 14.23
N ALA A 240 27.46 23.10 13.84
CA ALA A 240 28.29 23.22 12.64
C ALA A 240 27.50 23.41 11.33
N ILE A 241 26.24 22.94 11.27
CA ILE A 241 25.44 22.99 10.04
C ILE A 241 24.04 23.60 10.19
N SER A 242 23.58 23.88 11.41
CA SER A 242 22.21 24.39 11.65
C SER A 242 21.95 25.77 11.05
N GLY A 243 22.99 26.60 10.87
CA GLY A 243 22.88 27.91 10.21
C GLY A 243 22.85 27.85 8.68
N ARG A 244 22.96 26.66 8.06
CA ARG A 244 22.97 26.55 6.59
C ARG A 244 21.59 26.88 6.00
N PRO A 245 21.53 27.52 4.82
CA PRO A 245 20.26 27.88 4.17
C PRO A 245 19.31 26.69 4.02
N GLY A 246 18.07 26.88 4.45
CA GLY A 246 16.98 25.91 4.31
C GLY A 246 16.98 24.75 5.32
N VAL A 247 18.04 24.57 6.12
CA VAL A 247 18.06 23.59 7.21
C VAL A 247 17.02 23.98 8.25
N LYS A 248 16.17 23.02 8.63
CA LYS A 248 15.08 23.18 9.60
C LYS A 248 15.36 22.45 10.90
N LYS A 249 15.98 21.27 10.82
CA LYS A 249 16.29 20.46 12.00
C LYS A 249 17.44 19.50 11.72
N VAL A 250 18.24 19.25 12.76
CA VAL A 250 19.23 18.16 12.81
C VAL A 250 18.87 17.32 14.02
N LEU A 251 18.67 16.03 13.85
CA LEU A 251 18.16 15.18 14.92
C LEU A 251 18.76 13.78 14.87
N ARG A 252 18.92 13.18 16.04
CA ARG A 252 19.12 11.74 16.19
C ARG A 252 17.85 11.01 15.76
N VAL A 253 18.00 9.87 15.10
CA VAL A 253 16.93 8.97 14.67
C VAL A 253 17.25 7.58 15.19
N GLY A 254 16.49 7.11 16.18
CA GLY A 254 16.80 5.88 16.90
C GLY A 254 18.18 5.92 17.56
N ASP A 255 18.78 4.75 17.77
CA ASP A 255 20.06 4.64 18.46
C ASP A 255 21.26 4.82 17.52
N SER A 256 21.08 4.60 16.23
CA SER A 256 22.17 4.42 15.27
C SER A 256 22.25 5.48 14.17
N ALA A 257 21.26 6.37 14.01
CA ALA A 257 21.22 7.29 12.88
C ALA A 257 21.05 8.76 13.27
N VAL A 258 21.42 9.64 12.33
CA VAL A 258 21.20 11.09 12.38
C VAL A 258 20.60 11.56 11.07
N ALA A 259 19.64 12.49 11.14
CA ALA A 259 18.98 13.08 9.99
C ALA A 259 19.09 14.61 10.00
N VAL A 260 19.18 15.17 8.80
CA VAL A 260 19.03 16.61 8.55
C VAL A 260 17.74 16.81 7.75
N VAL A 261 16.87 17.69 8.22
CA VAL A 261 15.63 18.09 7.54
C VAL A 261 15.78 19.49 6.99
N ALA A 262 15.42 19.68 5.72
CA ALA A 262 15.48 20.97 5.03
C ALA A 262 14.28 21.17 4.08
N ASP A 263 14.14 22.37 3.52
CA ASP A 263 13.11 22.68 2.52
C ASP A 263 13.33 21.99 1.16
N THR A 264 14.56 21.59 0.83
CA THR A 264 14.87 20.76 -0.34
C THR A 264 15.76 19.57 0.04
N TRP A 265 15.63 18.47 -0.70
CA TRP A 265 16.46 17.28 -0.46
C TRP A 265 17.95 17.57 -0.63
N TRP A 266 18.34 18.37 -1.64
CA TRP A 266 19.74 18.73 -1.86
C TRP A 266 20.35 19.46 -0.66
N ARG A 267 19.63 20.42 -0.08
CA ARG A 267 20.09 21.13 1.13
C ARG A 267 20.22 20.19 2.32
N ALA A 268 19.26 19.29 2.53
CA ALA A 268 19.35 18.28 3.57
C ALA A 268 20.57 17.37 3.38
N ARG A 269 20.78 16.87 2.16
CA ARG A 269 21.88 15.96 1.82
C ARG A 269 23.25 16.63 1.98
N SER A 270 23.48 17.80 1.37
CA SER A 270 24.77 18.48 1.45
C SER A 270 25.09 18.99 2.86
N ALA A 271 24.08 19.30 3.67
CA ALA A 271 24.26 19.62 5.08
C ALA A 271 24.63 18.38 5.90
N LEU A 272 23.97 17.24 5.67
CA LEU A 272 24.29 15.96 6.30
C LEU A 272 25.71 15.49 5.95
N GLU A 273 26.17 15.67 4.71
CA GLU A 273 27.53 15.31 4.29
C GLU A 273 28.61 16.06 5.06
N ALA A 274 28.33 17.29 5.49
CA ALA A 274 29.27 18.11 6.26
C ALA A 274 29.07 18.00 7.78
N LEU A 275 28.08 17.22 8.24
CA LEU A 275 27.80 17.05 9.66
C LEU A 275 28.95 16.25 10.31
N PRO A 276 29.63 16.79 11.34
CA PRO A 276 30.58 16.01 12.12
C PRO A 276 29.82 14.95 12.92
N ILE A 277 30.13 13.68 12.70
CA ILE A 277 29.46 12.54 13.35
C ILE A 277 30.51 11.60 13.94
N VAL A 278 30.26 11.14 15.16
CA VAL A 278 31.05 10.11 15.84
C VAL A 278 30.17 8.88 16.04
N TRP A 279 30.64 7.75 15.52
CA TRP A 279 29.99 6.45 15.68
C TRP A 279 30.64 5.67 16.83
N ASP A 280 29.83 4.87 17.51
CA ASP A 280 30.29 3.72 18.27
C ASP A 280 29.99 2.49 17.43
N GLU A 281 30.99 1.95 16.74
CA GLU A 281 30.82 0.86 15.77
C GLU A 281 30.49 -0.49 16.44
N GLY A 282 30.61 -0.58 17.77
CA GLY A 282 30.23 -1.76 18.52
C GLY A 282 31.05 -3.02 18.19
N PRO A 283 30.56 -4.21 18.59
CA PRO A 283 31.31 -5.46 18.51
C PRO A 283 31.57 -5.95 17.08
N ASN A 284 30.76 -5.51 16.11
CA ASN A 284 30.84 -5.97 14.72
C ASN A 284 31.77 -5.10 13.85
N ALA A 285 32.50 -4.13 14.43
CA ALA A 285 33.35 -3.20 13.68
C ALA A 285 34.41 -3.89 12.79
N LYS A 286 34.81 -5.11 13.15
CA LYS A 286 35.81 -5.91 12.43
C LYS A 286 35.22 -7.12 11.69
N LEU A 287 33.90 -7.29 11.70
CA LEU A 287 33.25 -8.44 11.06
C LEU A 287 33.46 -8.39 9.55
N SER A 288 34.00 -9.47 8.99
CA SER A 288 34.25 -9.61 7.56
C SER A 288 33.38 -10.68 6.91
N SER A 289 33.29 -10.65 5.57
CA SER A 289 32.66 -11.73 4.81
C SER A 289 33.33 -13.10 5.05
N ALA A 290 34.63 -13.12 5.36
CA ALA A 290 35.36 -14.36 5.66
C ALA A 290 34.94 -14.95 7.01
N ASP A 291 34.74 -14.11 8.03
CA ASP A 291 34.26 -14.54 9.35
C ASP A 291 32.85 -15.14 9.24
N ILE A 292 31.96 -14.48 8.50
CA ILE A 292 30.60 -14.97 8.26
C ILE A 292 30.63 -16.30 7.50
N ALA A 293 31.45 -16.41 6.46
CA ALA A 293 31.58 -17.65 5.68
C ALA A 293 32.09 -18.81 6.55
N ALA A 294 33.06 -18.55 7.42
CA ALA A 294 33.56 -19.55 8.38
C ALA A 294 32.48 -19.97 9.38
N GLN A 295 31.70 -19.02 9.89
CA GLN A 295 30.59 -19.30 10.81
C GLN A 295 29.50 -20.15 10.15
N LEU A 296 29.08 -19.81 8.93
CA LEU A 296 28.08 -20.58 8.17
C LEU A 296 28.58 -21.99 7.87
N LYS A 297 29.86 -22.15 7.50
CA LYS A 297 30.47 -23.46 7.27
C LYS A 297 30.46 -24.32 8.53
N ALA A 298 30.87 -23.77 9.67
CA ALA A 298 30.85 -24.48 10.94
C ALA A 298 29.42 -24.92 11.34
N GLY A 299 28.40 -24.13 10.97
CA GLY A 299 27.00 -24.47 11.21
C GLY A 299 26.49 -25.70 10.44
N LEU A 300 27.16 -26.12 9.36
CA LEU A 300 26.78 -27.34 8.62
C LEU A 300 27.05 -28.62 9.41
N ASP A 301 28.07 -28.59 10.28
CA ASP A 301 28.50 -29.72 11.11
C ASP A 301 27.94 -29.64 12.54
N ALA A 302 27.14 -28.62 12.85
CA ALA A 302 26.62 -28.40 14.19
C ALA A 302 25.64 -29.52 14.60
N PRO A 303 25.72 -30.02 15.86
CA PRO A 303 24.81 -31.05 16.33
C PRO A 303 23.37 -30.52 16.45
N GLU A 304 23.20 -29.25 16.79
CA GLU A 304 21.93 -28.54 16.83
C GLU A 304 21.59 -27.89 15.48
N ALA A 305 21.02 -28.68 14.56
CA ALA A 305 20.52 -28.14 13.30
C ALA A 305 19.06 -27.67 13.41
N ALA A 306 18.74 -26.51 12.84
CA ALA A 306 17.36 -26.09 12.65
C ALA A 306 16.67 -26.99 11.61
N VAL A 307 15.71 -27.80 12.04
CA VAL A 307 14.97 -28.71 11.15
C VAL A 307 13.86 -27.94 10.46
N GLY A 308 14.03 -27.63 9.17
CA GLY A 308 13.00 -26.99 8.36
C GLY A 308 11.85 -27.91 8.00
N THR A 309 12.16 -29.16 7.63
CA THR A 309 11.19 -30.21 7.29
C THR A 309 11.75 -31.55 7.74
N ALA A 310 10.91 -32.41 8.33
CA ALA A 310 11.24 -33.78 8.67
C ALA A 310 10.26 -34.73 7.96
N GLN A 311 10.80 -35.69 7.22
CA GLN A 311 10.03 -36.77 6.59
C GLN A 311 10.77 -38.09 6.82
N GLY A 312 10.19 -38.96 7.65
CA GLY A 312 10.84 -40.19 8.08
C GLY A 312 12.18 -39.96 8.80
N ASP A 313 12.98 -41.02 8.90
CA ASP A 313 14.35 -40.96 9.43
C ASP A 313 15.37 -40.84 8.29
N ALA A 314 15.54 -39.61 7.80
CA ALA A 314 16.49 -39.31 6.73
C ALA A 314 17.94 -39.67 7.12
N ARG A 315 18.31 -39.56 8.40
CA ARG A 315 19.68 -39.86 8.86
C ARG A 315 19.96 -41.35 8.76
N ALA A 316 19.06 -42.20 9.24
CA ALA A 316 19.20 -43.65 9.12
C ALA A 316 19.19 -44.09 7.64
N ALA A 317 18.30 -43.52 6.82
CA ALA A 317 18.22 -43.83 5.40
C ALA A 317 19.53 -43.47 4.65
N ILE A 318 20.11 -42.30 4.93
CA ILE A 318 21.40 -41.88 4.35
C ILE A 318 22.54 -42.75 4.87
N ALA A 319 22.55 -43.11 6.16
CA ALA A 319 23.58 -43.96 6.75
C ALA A 319 23.63 -45.35 6.10
N GLY A 320 22.47 -45.94 5.79
CA GLY A 320 22.33 -47.24 5.13
C GLY A 320 22.42 -47.23 3.60
N ALA A 321 22.57 -46.07 2.97
CA ALA A 321 22.58 -45.96 1.50
C ALA A 321 23.85 -46.59 0.88
N ALA A 322 23.67 -47.37 -0.19
CA ALA A 322 24.78 -47.99 -0.94
C ALA A 322 25.71 -46.97 -1.62
N ARG A 323 25.20 -45.77 -1.91
CA ARG A 323 25.96 -44.65 -2.46
C ARG A 323 25.55 -43.35 -1.78
N ARG A 324 26.55 -42.58 -1.33
CA ARG A 324 26.37 -41.23 -0.77
C ARG A 324 27.07 -40.22 -1.68
N VAL A 325 26.43 -39.07 -1.89
CA VAL A 325 27.02 -37.92 -2.57
C VAL A 325 26.82 -36.74 -1.64
N GLU A 326 27.91 -36.03 -1.37
CA GLU A 326 27.92 -34.86 -0.51
C GLU A 326 28.59 -33.71 -1.25
N ALA A 327 28.01 -32.52 -1.11
CA ALA A 327 28.52 -31.29 -1.68
C ALA A 327 28.12 -30.11 -0.80
N VAL A 328 29.04 -29.18 -0.60
CA VAL A 328 28.80 -27.92 0.10
C VAL A 328 28.59 -26.82 -0.93
N TYR A 329 27.47 -26.10 -0.80
CA TYR A 329 27.13 -24.97 -1.65
C TYR A 329 27.11 -23.69 -0.80
N SER A 330 27.51 -22.58 -1.40
CA SER A 330 27.41 -21.25 -0.78
C SER A 330 26.96 -20.24 -1.82
N TYR A 331 26.35 -19.14 -1.35
CA TYR A 331 25.95 -18.02 -2.18
C TYR A 331 26.40 -16.72 -1.49
N PRO A 332 26.83 -15.69 -2.25
CA PRO A 332 27.21 -14.41 -1.66
C PRO A 332 25.98 -13.64 -1.19
N TYR A 333 26.19 -12.64 -0.32
CA TYR A 333 25.16 -11.65 -0.05
C TYR A 333 24.78 -10.90 -1.32
N GLN A 334 23.48 -10.85 -1.62
CA GLN A 334 22.97 -10.20 -2.81
C GLN A 334 22.23 -8.91 -2.45
N ASN A 335 22.54 -7.85 -3.17
CA ASN A 335 21.79 -6.61 -3.10
C ASN A 335 20.50 -6.72 -3.89
N HIS A 336 19.40 -6.24 -3.31
CA HIS A 336 18.11 -6.12 -3.98
C HIS A 336 18.17 -5.17 -5.19
N ALA A 337 19.08 -4.18 -5.16
CA ALA A 337 19.38 -3.26 -6.27
C ALA A 337 18.11 -2.66 -6.93
N THR A 338 17.20 -2.14 -6.12
CA THR A 338 16.01 -1.44 -6.63
C THR A 338 16.41 -0.12 -7.29
N MET A 339 15.84 0.20 -8.46
CA MET A 339 16.10 1.48 -9.13
C MET A 339 15.58 2.66 -8.30
N GLU A 340 14.39 2.51 -7.70
CA GLU A 340 13.90 3.46 -6.71
C GLU A 340 14.50 3.10 -5.33
N VAL A 341 15.27 4.01 -4.74
CA VAL A 341 15.80 3.84 -3.38
C VAL A 341 14.67 3.85 -2.32
N MET A 342 14.94 3.31 -1.14
CA MET A 342 13.97 3.33 -0.04
C MET A 342 13.61 4.77 0.29
N ASN A 343 12.32 5.03 0.36
CA ASN A 343 11.78 6.36 0.63
C ASN A 343 10.40 6.21 1.27
N ALA A 344 10.00 7.20 2.05
CA ALA A 344 8.64 7.35 2.53
C ALA A 344 8.38 8.81 2.89
N THR A 345 7.11 9.19 2.95
CA THR A 345 6.70 10.49 3.49
C THR A 345 5.79 10.24 4.68
N ALA A 346 6.02 10.92 5.80
CA ALA A 346 5.17 10.82 6.97
C ALA A 346 4.63 12.19 7.40
N LEU A 347 3.41 12.19 7.90
CA LEU A 347 2.78 13.30 8.59
C LEU A 347 2.35 12.81 9.97
N PHE A 348 2.91 13.43 11.02
CA PHE A 348 2.46 13.19 12.38
C PHE A 348 1.62 14.40 12.84
N SER A 349 0.36 14.12 13.20
CA SER A 349 -0.60 15.12 13.65
C SER A 349 -0.87 14.90 15.15
N PRO A 350 -0.45 15.80 16.04
CA PRO A 350 -0.72 15.67 17.46
C PRO A 350 -2.22 15.83 17.74
N ALA A 351 -2.67 15.39 18.91
CA ALA A 351 -4.02 15.66 19.38
C ALA A 351 -4.28 17.18 19.41
N ARG A 352 -5.38 17.61 18.81
CA ARG A 352 -5.86 19.01 18.83
C ARG A 352 -7.37 19.02 18.94
N ASP A 353 -7.91 19.99 19.67
CA ASP A 353 -9.35 20.29 19.76
C ASP A 353 -10.22 19.06 20.12
N GLY A 354 -9.75 18.23 21.05
CA GLY A 354 -10.44 17.00 21.47
C GLY A 354 -10.32 15.82 20.49
N GLY A 355 -9.60 15.99 19.38
CA GLY A 355 -9.26 14.93 18.44
C GLY A 355 -8.12 14.04 18.93
N LEU A 356 -8.05 12.84 18.37
CA LEU A 356 -6.99 11.87 18.61
C LEU A 356 -5.73 12.21 17.78
N PRO A 357 -4.52 11.92 18.28
CA PRO A 357 -3.32 12.02 17.45
C PRO A 357 -3.43 11.05 16.26
N ARG A 358 -2.78 11.39 15.15
CA ARG A 358 -2.75 10.57 13.93
C ARG A 358 -1.36 10.52 13.33
N CYS A 359 -1.06 9.43 12.65
CA CYS A 359 0.14 9.31 11.82
C CYS A 359 -0.19 8.70 10.47
N GLU A 360 0.12 9.43 9.41
CA GLU A 360 -0.11 9.03 8.03
C GLU A 360 1.23 8.83 7.32
N VAL A 361 1.37 7.74 6.58
CA VAL A 361 2.58 7.42 5.82
C VAL A 361 2.25 7.10 4.38
N TRP A 362 2.89 7.78 3.44
CA TRP A 362 2.90 7.43 2.02
C TRP A 362 4.19 6.68 1.70
N THR A 363 4.09 5.43 1.26
CA THR A 363 5.29 4.61 1.02
C THR A 363 5.12 3.64 -0.16
N PRO A 364 6.15 3.46 -1.00
CA PRO A 364 6.23 2.32 -1.91
C PRO A 364 6.57 1.07 -1.11
N THR A 365 5.60 0.17 -0.91
CA THR A 365 5.75 -1.03 -0.07
C THR A 365 5.17 -2.29 -0.73
N GLN A 366 5.82 -3.43 -0.50
CA GLN A 366 5.27 -4.75 -0.84
C GLN A 366 4.27 -5.24 0.21
N ASN A 367 4.40 -4.75 1.44
CA ASN A 367 3.65 -5.23 2.59
C ASN A 367 2.99 -4.05 3.31
N GLY A 368 1.74 -3.78 2.96
CA GLY A 368 0.95 -2.70 3.54
C GLY A 368 0.64 -2.94 5.03
N ASP A 369 0.35 -4.18 5.42
CA ASP A 369 0.09 -4.56 6.82
C ASP A 369 1.33 -4.31 7.68
N GLY A 370 2.50 -4.75 7.21
CA GLY A 370 3.78 -4.51 7.89
C GLY A 370 4.14 -3.02 7.98
N ALA A 371 3.86 -2.26 6.92
CA ALA A 371 4.08 -0.81 6.94
C ALA A 371 3.16 -0.10 7.95
N LEU A 372 1.89 -0.52 8.09
CA LEU A 372 0.98 0.03 9.09
C LEU A 372 1.43 -0.30 10.51
N ALA A 373 1.87 -1.55 10.74
CA ALA A 373 2.41 -1.95 12.03
C ALA A 373 3.66 -1.13 12.40
N ALA A 374 4.61 -0.96 11.47
CA ALA A 374 5.81 -0.15 11.66
C ALA A 374 5.48 1.33 11.90
N THR A 375 4.45 1.85 11.23
CA THR A 375 3.94 3.22 11.44
C THR A 375 3.40 3.38 12.85
N ALA A 376 2.51 2.49 13.28
CA ALA A 376 1.91 2.51 14.61
C ALA A 376 2.96 2.39 15.73
N GLU A 377 3.90 1.45 15.58
CA GLU A 377 5.02 1.23 16.50
C GLU A 377 5.88 2.49 16.65
N ALA A 378 6.37 3.06 15.54
CA ALA A 378 7.23 4.25 15.59
C ALA A 378 6.47 5.51 16.05
N ALA A 379 5.18 5.61 15.70
CA ALA A 379 4.32 6.68 16.16
C ALA A 379 4.08 6.60 17.67
N GLY A 380 4.08 5.39 18.24
CA GLY A 380 3.61 5.12 19.59
C GLY A 380 2.09 5.23 19.69
N LEU A 381 1.37 4.91 18.60
CA LEU A 381 -0.07 5.02 18.49
C LEU A 381 -0.70 3.65 18.19
N PRO A 382 -1.96 3.40 18.61
CA PRO A 382 -2.72 2.25 18.12
C PRO A 382 -2.89 2.30 16.58
N PRO A 383 -2.90 1.15 15.89
CA PRO A 383 -3.08 1.11 14.43
C PRO A 383 -4.32 1.83 13.90
N SER A 384 -5.40 1.94 14.69
CA SER A 384 -6.62 2.67 14.32
C SER A 384 -6.45 4.20 14.21
N GLN A 385 -5.34 4.74 14.72
CA GLN A 385 -4.93 6.14 14.58
C GLN A 385 -3.88 6.34 13.48
N CYS A 386 -3.51 5.27 12.77
CA CYS A 386 -2.51 5.29 11.73
C CYS A 386 -3.11 4.97 10.36
N GLU A 387 -2.51 5.51 9.31
CA GLU A 387 -2.85 5.15 7.94
C GLU A 387 -1.60 5.02 7.08
N VAL A 388 -1.64 4.09 6.13
CA VAL A 388 -0.61 3.92 5.12
C VAL A 388 -1.21 4.02 3.72
N TYR A 389 -0.69 4.94 2.93
CA TYR A 389 -1.01 5.08 1.52
C TYR A 389 0.08 4.37 0.70
N LYS A 390 -0.28 3.23 0.12
CA LYS A 390 0.63 2.52 -0.78
C LYS A 390 0.79 3.31 -2.08
N LEU A 391 2.03 3.55 -2.46
CA LEU A 391 2.38 4.11 -3.76
C LEU A 391 2.91 3.01 -4.69
N HIS A 392 2.86 3.27 -6.00
CA HIS A 392 3.61 2.45 -6.95
C HIS A 392 5.10 2.48 -6.61
N LEU A 393 5.79 1.37 -6.90
CA LEU A 393 7.17 1.16 -6.45
C LEU A 393 8.09 0.79 -7.62
N GLY A 394 9.28 1.38 -7.63
CA GLY A 394 10.32 1.19 -8.65
C GLY A 394 11.24 0.00 -8.35
N GLY A 395 10.64 -1.16 -8.10
CA GLY A 395 11.31 -2.40 -7.72
C GLY A 395 11.30 -2.67 -6.22
N GLY A 396 11.24 -3.94 -5.85
CA GLY A 396 11.19 -4.40 -4.45
C GLY A 396 12.12 -5.55 -4.16
N PHE A 397 12.03 -6.63 -4.94
CA PHE A 397 12.87 -7.84 -4.84
C PHE A 397 12.94 -8.48 -3.44
N GLY A 398 12.05 -8.11 -2.51
CA GLY A 398 12.07 -8.53 -1.11
C GLY A 398 12.36 -7.39 -0.12
N ARG A 399 13.13 -6.37 -0.53
CA ARG A 399 13.58 -5.26 0.34
C ARG A 399 12.43 -4.48 0.95
N ARG A 400 11.36 -4.29 0.16
CA ARG A 400 10.16 -3.52 0.54
C ARG A 400 9.08 -4.38 1.23
N GLY A 401 9.36 -5.65 1.51
CA GLY A 401 8.38 -6.60 2.05
C GLY A 401 8.72 -7.15 3.43
N ALA A 402 9.99 -7.46 3.69
CA ALA A 402 10.43 -8.13 4.90
C ALA A 402 10.69 -7.18 6.09
N VAL A 403 11.20 -5.99 5.81
CA VAL A 403 11.56 -4.97 6.81
C VAL A 403 10.96 -3.63 6.42
N HIS A 404 10.77 -2.74 7.39
CA HIS A 404 10.15 -1.41 7.24
C HIS A 404 10.90 -0.36 8.05
N ASP A 405 12.22 -0.46 8.06
CA ASP A 405 13.14 0.47 8.72
C ASP A 405 12.95 1.92 8.24
N TRP A 406 12.84 2.16 6.94
CA TRP A 406 12.64 3.50 6.38
C TRP A 406 11.31 4.13 6.81
N VAL A 407 10.26 3.32 7.03
CA VAL A 407 8.98 3.78 7.57
C VAL A 407 9.15 4.23 9.03
N ARG A 408 9.80 3.42 9.86
CA ARG A 408 10.07 3.79 11.26
C ARG A 408 10.92 5.05 11.36
N GLN A 409 11.95 5.16 10.52
CA GLN A 409 12.84 6.32 10.46
C GLN A 409 12.08 7.60 10.09
N VAL A 410 11.28 7.60 9.00
CA VAL A 410 10.54 8.81 8.61
C VAL A 410 9.48 9.21 9.62
N VAL A 411 8.83 8.24 10.28
CA VAL A 411 7.84 8.52 11.34
C VAL A 411 8.53 9.14 12.56
N ALA A 412 9.67 8.60 12.98
CA ALA A 412 10.47 9.18 14.06
C ALA A 412 10.90 10.63 13.74
N ILE A 413 11.28 10.90 12.49
CA ILE A 413 11.60 12.27 12.04
C ILE A 413 10.36 13.18 12.02
N ALA A 414 9.22 12.69 11.52
CA ALA A 414 8.00 13.49 11.42
C ALA A 414 7.40 13.86 12.79
N LYS A 415 7.55 13.00 13.81
CA LYS A 415 7.15 13.32 15.20
C LYS A 415 7.87 14.55 15.76
N GLU A 416 9.09 14.78 15.30
CA GLU A 416 9.92 15.93 15.69
C GLU A 416 9.52 17.22 14.97
N LEU A 417 8.60 17.15 14.01
CA LEU A 417 8.08 18.25 13.19
C LEU A 417 6.55 18.12 13.02
N PRO A 418 5.77 18.13 14.12
CA PRO A 418 4.34 17.84 14.08
C PRO A 418 3.56 18.79 13.16
N GLY A 419 2.62 18.24 12.41
CA GLY A 419 1.79 18.96 11.44
C GLY A 419 2.53 19.33 10.14
N THR A 420 3.78 18.90 9.95
CA THR A 420 4.55 19.12 8.74
C THR A 420 4.87 17.79 8.07
N PRO A 421 4.50 17.57 6.80
CA PRO A 421 4.87 16.35 6.11
C PRO A 421 6.39 16.34 5.86
N VAL A 422 7.04 15.21 6.15
CA VAL A 422 8.48 15.02 5.92
C VAL A 422 8.70 13.81 5.03
N LYS A 423 9.39 14.02 3.90
CA LYS A 423 9.86 12.95 3.01
C LYS A 423 11.29 12.57 3.36
N LEU A 424 11.55 11.29 3.56
CA LEU A 424 12.88 10.70 3.72
C LEU A 424 13.29 9.98 2.44
#